data_AF-A0A8J3FYM7-F1
#
_entry.id   AF-A0A8J3FYM7-F1
#
_cell.length_a   1.000
_cell.length_b   1.000
_cell.length_c   1.000
_cell.angle_alpha   90.00
_cell.angle_beta   90.00
_cell.angle_gamma   90.00
#
_symmetry.space_group_name_H-M   'P 1'
#
loop_
_entity.id
_entity.type
_entity.pdbx_description
1 polymer ?
#
loop_
_entity_poly.entity_id
_entity_poly.type
_entity_poly.pdbx_seq_one_letter_code
_entity_poly.pdbx_strand_id
1 'polypeptide(L)' 'MCPKPSPRPERELARVRVLADELADLEARVAAVRAQRNKAMLDARRAGATGQHLADAAGIDRRNVTEVLRSATPE' A
#
# COMPACT_ATOMS: atom_id res chain seq x y z
N MET A 1 -32.32 -36.52 -22.06
CA MET A 1 -31.85 -35.17 -22.40
C MET A 1 -30.63 -34.86 -21.55
N CYS A 2 -29.42 -34.84 -22.12
CA CYS A 2 -28.23 -34.41 -21.39
C CYS A 2 -28.27 -32.89 -21.23
N PRO A 3 -28.02 -32.33 -20.03
CA PRO A 3 -27.86 -30.89 -19.89
C PRO A 3 -26.66 -30.46 -20.76
N LYS A 4 -26.84 -29.40 -21.56
CA LYS A 4 -25.70 -28.75 -22.22
C LYS A 4 -24.68 -28.40 -21.12
N PRO A 5 -23.39 -28.70 -21.31
CA PRO A 5 -22.38 -28.26 -20.36
C PRO A 5 -22.47 -26.75 -20.28
N SER A 6 -22.83 -26.22 -19.11
CA SER A 6 -22.71 -24.80 -18.83
C SER A 6 -21.28 -24.39 -19.18
N PRO A 7 -21.06 -23.30 -19.95
CA PRO A 7 -19.70 -22.86 -20.24
C PRO A 7 -19.00 -22.64 -18.90
N ARG A 8 -17.95 -23.41 -18.63
CA ARG A 8 -17.17 -23.28 -17.40
C ARG A 8 -16.58 -21.87 -17.37
N PRO A 9 -16.58 -21.17 -16.22
CA PRO A 9 -16.13 -19.78 -16.12
C PRO A 9 -14.60 -19.65 -16.20
N GLU A 10 -13.92 -20.54 -16.91
CA GLU A 10 -12.46 -20.65 -16.92
C GLU A 10 -11.79 -19.38 -17.46
N ARG A 11 -12.44 -18.68 -18.42
CA ARG A 11 -11.95 -17.40 -18.96
C ARG A 11 -12.06 -16.28 -17.94
N GLU A 12 -13.20 -16.18 -17.26
CA GLU A 12 -13.45 -15.18 -16.23
C GLU A 12 -12.51 -15.40 -15.05
N LEU A 13 -12.33 -16.66 -14.61
CA LEU A 13 -11.39 -17.02 -13.55
C LEU A 13 -9.93 -16.76 -13.95
N ALA A 14 -9.55 -16.98 -15.22
CA ALA A 14 -8.22 -16.62 -15.70
C ALA A 14 -7.97 -15.11 -15.62
N ARG A 15 -8.97 -14.29 -16.00
CA ARG A 15 -8.89 -12.83 -15.85
C ARG A 15 -8.77 -12.40 -14.40
N VAL A 16 -9.51 -13.04 -13.49
CA VAL A 16 -9.40 -12.77 -12.05
C VAL A 16 -7.99 -13.06 -11.54
N ARG A 17 -7.38 -14.18 -11.96
CA ARG A 17 -5.99 -14.52 -11.55
C ARG A 17 -4.99 -13.48 -12.03
N VAL A 18 -5.06 -13.07 -13.30
CA VAL A 18 -4.19 -12.03 -13.84
C VAL A 18 -4.32 -10.72 -13.05
N LEU A 19 -5.55 -10.28 -12.79
CA LEU A 19 -5.77 -9.05 -12.02
C LEU A 19 -5.33 -9.19 -10.55
N ALA A 20 -5.45 -10.38 -9.97
CA ALA A 20 -4.98 -10.64 -8.61
C ALA A 20 -3.45 -10.58 -8.51
N ASP A 21 -2.74 -11.12 -9.50
CA ASP A 21 -1.29 -11.04 -9.59
C ASP A 21 -0.82 -9.59 -9.78
N GLU A 22 -1.46 -8.84 -10.69
CA GLU A 22 -1.20 -7.41 -10.90
C GLU A 22 -1.46 -6.59 -9.63
N LEU A 23 -2.54 -6.88 -8.90
CA LEU A 23 -2.86 -6.21 -7.64
C LEU A 23 -1.79 -6.51 -6.59
N ALA A 24 -1.39 -7.77 -6.42
CA ALA A 24 -0.36 -8.17 -5.47
C ALA A 24 0.97 -7.45 -5.74
N ASP A 25 1.37 -7.35 -7.01
CA ASP A 25 2.56 -6.61 -7.43
C ASP A 25 2.47 -5.12 -7.09
N LEU A 26 1.33 -4.49 -7.35
CA LEU A 26 1.10 -3.08 -7.02
C LEU A 26 1.08 -2.87 -5.52
N GLU A 27 0.45 -3.75 -4.75
CA GLU A 27 0.44 -3.69 -3.29
C GLU A 27 1.84 -3.81 -2.70
N ALA A 28 2.67 -4.72 -3.23
CA ALA A 28 4.07 -4.86 -2.83
C ALA A 28 4.88 -3.59 -3.11
N ARG A 29 4.68 -2.98 -4.30
CA ARG A 29 5.33 -1.71 -4.66
C ARG A 29 4.87 -0.57 -3.77
N VAL A 30 3.57 -0.46 -3.50
CA VAL A 30 3.00 0.54 -2.59
C VAL A 30 3.56 0.36 -1.19
N ALA A 31 3.68 -0.87 -0.69
CA ALA A 31 4.28 -1.15 0.61
C ALA A 31 5.74 -0.68 0.68
N ALA A 32 6.55 -0.97 -0.35
CA ALA A 32 7.94 -0.52 -0.44
C ALA A 32 8.04 1.02 -0.45
N VAL A 33 7.24 1.71 -1.26
CA VAL A 33 7.23 3.18 -1.33
C VAL A 33 6.74 3.79 -0.01
N ARG A 34 5.74 3.19 0.65
CA ARG A 34 5.29 3.62 1.98
C ARG A 34 6.41 3.50 3.01
N ALA A 35 7.17 2.41 3.02
CA ALA A 35 8.31 2.25 3.92
C ALA A 35 9.38 3.32 3.68
N GLN A 36 9.71 3.62 2.42
CA GLN A 36 10.66 4.67 2.06
C GLN A 36 10.18 6.06 2.52
N ARG A 37 8.91 6.40 2.26
CA ARG A 37 8.29 7.65 2.75
C ARG A 37 8.38 7.75 4.27
N ASN A 38 8.02 6.68 4.99
CA ASN A 38 8.00 6.71 6.45
C ASN A 38 9.42 6.88 7.02
N LYS A 39 10.44 6.26 6.39
CA LYS A 39 11.85 6.50 6.72
C LYS A 39 12.24 7.96 6.49
N ALA A 40 11.90 8.54 5.34
CA ALA A 40 12.16 9.95 5.06
C ALA A 40 11.47 10.89 6.06
N MET A 41 10.26 10.55 6.51
CA MET A 41 9.56 11.30 7.56
C MET A 41 10.28 11.23 8.92
N LEU A 42 10.86 10.07 9.28
CA LEU A 42 11.69 9.95 10.48
C LEU A 42 12.96 10.81 10.39
N ASP A 43 13.63 10.81 9.24
CA ASP A 43 14.84 11.60 9.03
C ASP A 43 14.53 13.10 9.09
N ALA A 44 13.43 13.54 8.46
CA ALA A 44 12.93 14.91 8.58
C ALA A 44 12.55 15.28 10.03
N ARG A 45 11.95 14.35 10.77
CA ARG A 45 11.64 14.53 12.19
C ARG A 45 12.92 14.73 13.02
N ARG A 46 13.96 13.93 12.77
CA ARG A 46 15.27 14.07 13.42
C ARG A 46 15.96 15.40 13.08
N ALA A 47 15.72 15.92 11.88
CA ALA A 47 16.16 17.26 11.47
C ALA A 47 15.30 18.41 12.06
N GLY A 48 14.31 18.11 12.91
CA GLY A 48 13.50 19.11 13.60
C GLY A 48 12.14 19.42 12.95
N ALA A 49 11.71 18.68 11.93
CA ALA A 49 10.40 18.88 11.33
C ALA A 49 9.27 18.67 12.36
N THR A 50 8.27 19.55 12.31
CA THR A 50 7.07 19.43 13.16
C THR A 50 6.11 18.39 12.58
N GLY A 51 5.18 17.90 13.40
CA GLY A 51 4.13 17.01 12.91
C GLY A 51 3.28 17.62 11.79
N GLN A 52 3.13 18.95 11.75
CA GLN A 52 2.42 19.63 10.66
C GLN A 52 3.20 19.57 9.36
N HIS A 53 4.51 19.92 9.37
CA HIS A 53 5.36 19.85 8.18
C HIS A 53 5.35 18.46 7.57
N LEU A 54 5.39 17.43 8.41
CA LEU A 54 5.37 16.03 7.98
C LEU A 54 4.02 15.64 7.37
N ALA A 55 2.91 16.09 7.96
CA ALA A 55 1.57 15.83 7.45
C ALA A 55 1.36 16.45 6.08
N ASP A 56 1.73 17.74 5.94
CA ASP A 56 1.60 18.50 4.70
C ASP A 56 2.46 17.89 3.59
N ALA A 57 3.73 17.56 3.88
CA ALA A 57 4.65 16.97 2.90
C ALA A 57 4.24 15.56 2.47
N ALA A 58 3.68 14.75 3.37
CA ALA A 58 3.24 13.40 3.07
C ALA A 58 1.81 13.32 2.50
N GLY A 59 1.07 14.43 2.49
CA GLY A 59 -0.33 14.48 2.08
C GLY A 59 -1.24 13.63 2.96
N ILE A 60 -0.95 13.56 4.27
CA ILE A 60 -1.73 12.78 5.24
C ILE A 60 -2.30 13.66 6.34
N ASP A 61 -3.32 13.17 7.05
CA ASP A 61 -3.79 13.82 8.27
C ASP A 61 -2.70 13.81 9.35
N ARG A 62 -2.53 14.94 10.04
CA ARG A 62 -1.55 15.10 11.12
C ARG A 62 -1.69 14.05 12.22
N ARG A 63 -2.90 13.57 12.50
CA ARG A 63 -3.17 12.53 13.51
C ARG A 63 -2.47 11.21 13.17
N ASN A 64 -2.28 10.94 11.88
CA ASN A 64 -1.68 9.70 11.38
C ASN A 64 -0.14 9.75 11.37
N VAL A 65 0.47 10.93 11.53
CA VAL A 65 1.93 11.09 11.53
C VAL A 65 2.59 10.28 12.65
N THR A 66 2.01 10.27 13.84
CA THR A 66 2.58 9.53 15.00
C THR A 66 2.62 8.03 14.74
N GLU A 67 1.55 7.47 14.16
CA GLU A 67 1.49 6.05 13.79
C GLU A 67 2.52 5.71 12.71
N VAL A 68 2.64 6.57 11.69
CA VAL A 68 3.64 6.44 10.63
C VAL A 68 5.06 6.41 11.19
N LEU A 69 5.41 7.32 12.11
CA LEU A 69 6.74 7.36 12.71
C LEU A 69 7.01 6.13 13.60
N ARG A 70 6.00 5.65 14.33
CA ARG A 70 6.12 4.40 15.11
C ARG A 70 6.42 3.21 14.21
N SER A 71 5.69 3.07 13.10
CA SER A 71 5.86 1.96 12.15
C SER A 71 7.23 1.92 11.47
N ALA A 72 7.95 3.05 11.46
CA ALA A 72 9.24 3.18 10.80
C ALA A 72 10.45 3.04 11.75
N THR A 73 10.20 2.92 13.06
CA THR A 73 11.26 2.69 14.04
C THR A 73 11.42 1.18 14.20
N PRO A 74 12.52 0.57 13.74
CA PRO A 74 12.81 -0.82 14.08
C PRO A 74 13.07 -0.91 15.59
N GLU A 75 12.43 -1.86 16.28
CA GLU A 75 12.80 -2.25 17.65
C GLU A 75 14.23 -2.78 17.70
#